data_AF-A0A6V7TYG6-F1
#
_entry.id   AF-A0A6V7TYG6-F1
#
_cell.length_a   1.000
_cell.length_b   1.000
_cell.length_c   1.000
_cell.angle_alpha   90.00
_cell.angle_beta   90.00
_cell.angle_gamma   90.00
#
_symmetry.space_group_name_H-M   'P 1'
#
loop_
_entity.id
_entity.type
_entity.pdbx_description
1 polymer ?
#
loop_
_entity_poly.entity_id
_entity_poly.type
_entity_poly.pdbx_seq_one_letter_code
_entity_poly.pdbx_strand_id
1 'polypeptide(L)'
;MPKYSFNCREIQNLLNGIVCLFKPRDIPLSVLQKLFLKGICDQANVIAQCRPLPLIEMPIVEEHKESGSLLIVGKRQQIDYSLHPSIVGEMFRPEEFQIEPLNPLEPSSSGVCVFGLNDGCDRLEAIRSLAWVNEYFIEAELGRGTHLNSIRGTVNSRMEYDHVSQHRLNTLLSLLRLQYKKASFEFANLNMQSQQAFELARLGAPRPRVLGSPLIFGLDLCYFKLPYFKLNIQINGETDQFYVILYTKLD
;
A
#
# COMPACT_ATOMS: atom_id res chain seq x y z
N MET A 1 5.85 -23.86 -19.45
CA MET A 1 6.05 -22.71 -20.37
C MET A 1 4.89 -21.75 -20.22
N PRO A 2 5.13 -20.43 -20.06
CA PRO A 2 4.04 -19.47 -19.93
C PRO A 2 3.19 -19.48 -21.22
N LYS A 3 1.86 -19.54 -21.07
CA LYS A 3 0.88 -19.62 -22.16
C LYS A 3 0.68 -18.31 -22.94
N TYR A 4 1.46 -17.27 -22.62
CA TYR A 4 1.29 -15.93 -23.15
C TYR A 4 2.65 -15.39 -23.60
N SER A 5 2.72 -14.92 -24.84
CA SER A 5 3.86 -14.16 -25.37
C SER A 5 3.49 -12.68 -25.35
N PHE A 6 3.78 -12.00 -24.25
CA PHE A 6 3.59 -10.55 -24.17
C PHE A 6 4.78 -9.82 -24.79
N ASN A 7 4.51 -8.77 -25.56
CA ASN A 7 5.53 -7.82 -26.00
C ASN A 7 5.91 -6.88 -24.84
N CYS A 8 7.13 -6.31 -24.84
CA CYS A 8 7.59 -5.41 -23.78
C CYS A 8 6.66 -4.20 -23.59
N ARG A 9 6.13 -3.65 -24.70
CA ARG A 9 5.14 -2.57 -24.68
C ARG A 9 3.82 -3.00 -24.03
N GLU A 10 3.40 -4.24 -24.26
CA GLU A 10 2.17 -4.78 -23.66
C GLU A 10 2.35 -4.96 -22.15
N ILE A 11 3.50 -5.49 -21.71
CA ILE A 11 3.84 -5.59 -20.29
C ILE A 11 3.81 -4.21 -19.65
N GLN A 12 4.42 -3.20 -20.27
CA GLN A 12 4.44 -1.84 -19.73
C GLN A 12 3.03 -1.25 -19.61
N ASN A 13 2.17 -1.44 -20.62
CA ASN A 13 0.79 -0.99 -20.58
C ASN A 13 -0.05 -1.71 -19.51
N LEU A 14 0.24 -2.98 -19.24
CA LEU A 14 -0.45 -3.76 -18.20
C LEU A 14 -0.03 -3.35 -16.77
N LEU A 15 1.15 -2.75 -16.62
CA LEU A 15 1.68 -2.27 -15.34
C LEU A 15 1.24 -0.84 -15.00
N ASN A 16 0.17 -0.34 -15.61
CA ASN A 16 -0.40 0.97 -15.30
C ASN A 16 -1.76 0.78 -14.59
N GLY A 17 -1.86 1.22 -13.33
CA GLY A 17 -3.12 1.13 -12.60
C GLY A 17 -2.99 1.06 -11.09
N ILE A 18 -4.00 0.49 -10.45
CA ILE A 18 -4.10 0.39 -9.00
C ILE A 18 -3.98 -1.07 -8.60
N VAL A 19 -3.18 -1.32 -7.56
CA VAL A 19 -2.90 -2.65 -7.04
C VAL A 19 -3.18 -2.69 -5.54
N CYS A 20 -3.75 -3.80 -5.08
CA CYS A 20 -3.94 -4.07 -3.66
C CYS A 20 -2.91 -5.12 -3.21
N LEU A 21 -2.07 -4.76 -2.25
CA LEU A 21 -1.07 -5.65 -1.66
C LEU A 21 -1.40 -5.91 -0.21
N PHE A 22 -1.19 -7.14 0.25
CA PHE A 22 -1.23 -7.44 1.68
C PHE A 22 0.13 -7.12 2.30
N LYS A 23 0.15 -6.15 3.23
CA LYS A 23 1.31 -5.80 4.03
C LYS A 23 1.32 -6.67 5.30
N PRO A 24 2.35 -7.52 5.49
CA PRO A 24 2.53 -8.24 6.73
C PRO A 24 3.01 -7.31 7.86
N ARG A 25 2.90 -7.79 9.09
CA ARG A 25 3.39 -7.09 10.28
C ARG A 25 4.92 -6.96 10.25
N ASP A 26 5.44 -5.89 10.85
CA ASP A 26 6.86 -5.56 11.02
C ASP A 26 7.62 -5.19 9.74
N ILE A 27 6.92 -4.97 8.63
CA ILE A 27 7.55 -4.55 7.36
C ILE A 27 7.11 -3.12 7.03
N PRO A 28 8.02 -2.15 6.84
CA PRO A 28 7.63 -0.80 6.40
C PRO A 28 7.14 -0.85 4.93
N LEU A 29 6.23 0.06 4.57
CA LEU A 29 5.67 0.10 3.21
C LEU A 29 6.75 0.27 2.12
N SER A 30 7.81 1.02 2.41
CA SER A 30 8.95 1.21 1.50
C SER A 30 9.68 -0.10 1.16
N VAL A 31 9.78 -1.03 2.11
CA VAL A 31 10.37 -2.36 1.85
C VAL A 31 9.41 -3.21 1.04
N LEU A 32 8.10 -3.17 1.35
CA LEU A 32 7.08 -3.88 0.57
C LEU A 32 7.07 -3.42 -0.89
N GLN A 33 7.14 -2.11 -1.14
CA GLN A 33 7.23 -1.54 -2.49
C GLN A 33 8.45 -2.07 -3.25
N LYS A 34 9.64 -2.05 -2.62
CA LYS A 34 10.87 -2.57 -3.24
C LYS A 34 10.77 -4.05 -3.57
N LEU A 35 10.23 -4.86 -2.65
CA LEU A 35 10.03 -6.30 -2.87
C LEU A 35 9.04 -6.57 -4.01
N PHE A 36 7.94 -5.81 -4.04
CA PHE A 36 6.94 -5.92 -5.08
C PHE A 36 7.49 -5.54 -6.46
N LEU A 37 8.15 -4.38 -6.57
CA LEU A 37 8.77 -3.93 -7.81
C LEU A 37 9.84 -4.90 -8.29
N LYS A 38 10.70 -5.39 -7.39
CA LYS A 38 11.71 -6.40 -7.72
C LYS A 38 11.05 -7.67 -8.28
N GLY A 39 10.00 -8.17 -7.62
CA GLY A 39 9.28 -9.36 -8.07
C GLY A 39 8.65 -9.20 -9.45
N ILE A 40 8.09 -8.02 -9.74
CA ILE A 40 7.56 -7.70 -11.08
C ILE A 40 8.68 -7.64 -12.12
N CYS A 41 9.77 -6.94 -11.82
CA CYS A 41 10.89 -6.80 -12.74
C CYS A 41 11.52 -8.16 -13.06
N ASP A 42 11.78 -8.98 -12.05
CA ASP A 42 12.34 -10.33 -12.22
C ASP A 42 11.45 -11.18 -13.15
N GLN A 43 10.13 -11.16 -12.95
CA GLN A 43 9.19 -11.90 -13.79
C GLN A 43 9.07 -11.33 -15.21
N ALA A 44 9.00 -10.00 -15.34
CA ALA A 44 8.93 -9.32 -16.63
C ALA A 44 10.19 -9.55 -17.46
N ASN A 45 11.36 -9.53 -16.83
CA ASN A 45 12.65 -9.82 -17.45
C ASN A 45 12.72 -11.26 -17.95
N VAL A 46 12.23 -12.25 -17.19
CA VAL A 46 12.16 -13.66 -17.65
C VAL A 46 11.29 -13.79 -18.91
N ILE A 47 10.16 -13.08 -18.97
CA ILE A 47 9.27 -13.10 -20.15
C ILE A 47 9.95 -12.39 -21.34
N ALA A 48 10.60 -11.25 -21.10
CA ALA A 48 11.26 -10.46 -22.15
C ALA A 48 12.52 -11.14 -22.71
N GLN A 49 13.28 -11.87 -21.89
CA GLN A 49 14.49 -12.60 -22.30
C GLN A 49 14.21 -13.80 -23.21
N CYS A 50 12.95 -14.22 -23.35
CA CYS A 50 12.56 -15.28 -24.28
C CYS A 50 12.64 -14.84 -25.77
N ARG A 51 13.19 -13.66 -26.08
CA ARG A 51 13.36 -13.17 -27.45
C ARG A 51 14.67 -13.69 -28.06
N PRO A 52 14.65 -14.32 -29.25
CA PRO A 52 15.86 -14.70 -29.95
C PRO A 52 16.66 -13.45 -30.34
N LEU A 53 17.96 -13.45 -30.06
CA LEU A 53 18.87 -12.38 -30.49
C LEU A 53 18.97 -12.36 -32.02
N PRO A 54 19.01 -11.18 -32.65
CA PRO A 54 19.12 -11.08 -34.10
C PRO A 54 20.48 -11.62 -34.58
N LEU A 55 20.48 -12.12 -35.82
CA LEU A 55 21.69 -12.52 -36.50
C LEU A 55 22.25 -11.32 -37.26
N ILE A 56 23.56 -11.09 -37.14
CA ILE A 56 24.31 -10.10 -37.90
C ILE A 56 25.27 -10.78 -38.86
N GLU A 57 25.51 -10.12 -39.98
CA GLU A 57 26.52 -10.57 -40.95
C GLU A 57 27.88 -9.97 -40.59
N MET A 58 28.83 -10.83 -40.24
CA MET A 58 30.21 -10.44 -39.97
C MET A 58 31.10 -10.80 -41.17
N PRO A 59 31.94 -9.87 -41.67
CA PRO A 59 32.88 -10.18 -42.73
C PRO A 59 33.92 -11.21 -42.26
N ILE A 60 34.16 -12.23 -43.07
CA ILE A 60 35.26 -13.18 -42.88
C ILE A 60 36.47 -12.56 -43.57
N VAL A 61 37.50 -12.25 -42.78
CA VAL A 61 38.72 -11.62 -43.25
C VAL A 61 39.83 -12.66 -43.30
N GLU A 62 40.43 -12.82 -44.46
CA GLU A 62 41.60 -13.69 -44.67
C GLU A 62 42.75 -12.88 -45.28
N GLU A 63 43.98 -13.33 -45.07
CA GLU A 63 45.17 -12.70 -45.64
C GLU A 63 45.35 -13.09 -47.09
N HIS A 64 45.62 -12.09 -47.95
CA HIS A 64 45.98 -12.34 -49.34
C HIS A 64 47.34 -13.02 -49.43
N LYS A 65 47.40 -14.16 -50.15
CA LYS A 65 48.55 -15.09 -50.15
C LYS A 65 49.90 -14.49 -50.58
N GLU A 66 49.90 -13.40 -51.33
CA GLU A 66 51.11 -12.79 -51.88
C GLU A 66 51.47 -11.42 -51.26
N SER A 67 50.46 -10.65 -50.83
CA SER A 67 50.65 -9.27 -50.37
C SER A 67 50.46 -9.10 -48.85
N GLY A 68 49.92 -10.11 -48.16
CA GLY A 68 49.56 -10.04 -46.74
C GLY A 68 48.42 -9.06 -46.43
N SER A 69 47.78 -8.45 -47.44
CA SER A 69 46.67 -7.53 -47.25
C SER A 69 45.39 -8.28 -46.87
N LEU A 70 44.65 -7.75 -45.90
CA LEU A 70 43.39 -8.33 -45.43
C LEU A 70 42.29 -8.18 -46.50
N LEU A 71 41.72 -9.30 -46.95
CA LEU A 71 40.60 -9.36 -47.90
C LEU A 71 39.36 -9.93 -47.24
N ILE A 72 38.20 -9.37 -47.58
CA ILE A 72 36.90 -9.89 -47.14
C ILE A 72 36.50 -11.00 -48.11
N VAL A 73 36.58 -12.25 -47.68
CA VAL A 73 36.35 -13.44 -48.52
C VAL A 73 34.89 -13.89 -48.49
N GLY A 74 34.13 -13.45 -47.49
CA GLY A 74 32.72 -13.74 -47.38
C GLY A 74 32.08 -13.10 -46.16
N LYS A 75 30.85 -13.49 -45.85
CA LYS A 75 30.12 -13.06 -44.67
C LYS A 75 29.62 -14.28 -43.91
N ARG A 76 29.79 -14.29 -42.59
CA ARG A 76 29.22 -15.30 -41.69
C ARG A 76 28.04 -14.71 -40.92
N GLN A 77 26.98 -15.51 -40.74
CA GLN A 77 25.93 -15.15 -39.79
C GLN A 77 26.41 -15.47 -38.37
N GLN A 78 26.35 -14.49 -37.50
CA GLN A 78 26.70 -14.60 -36.10
C GLN A 78 25.58 -13.98 -35.26
N ILE A 79 25.34 -14.51 -34.06
CA ILE A 79 24.44 -13.88 -33.09
C ILE A 79 25.00 -12.51 -32.70
N ASP A 80 24.15 -11.48 -32.74
CA ASP A 80 24.50 -10.18 -32.21
C ASP A 80 24.45 -10.17 -30.68
N TYR A 81 25.61 -10.37 -30.08
CA TYR A 81 25.75 -10.29 -28.63
C TYR A 81 25.63 -8.87 -28.08
N SER A 82 25.69 -7.82 -28.91
CA SER A 82 25.58 -6.42 -28.46
C SER A 82 24.25 -6.15 -27.76
N LEU A 83 23.21 -6.93 -28.10
CA LEU A 83 21.86 -6.86 -27.52
C LEU A 83 21.63 -7.87 -26.40
N HIS A 84 22.66 -8.63 -25.99
CA HIS A 84 22.52 -9.63 -24.93
C HIS A 84 22.26 -8.94 -23.57
N PRO A 85 21.36 -9.46 -22.71
CA PRO A 85 21.04 -8.85 -21.42
C PRO A 85 22.25 -8.63 -20.51
N SER A 86 23.26 -9.50 -20.57
CA SER A 86 24.51 -9.31 -19.80
C SER A 86 25.36 -8.11 -20.25
N ILE A 87 25.10 -7.55 -21.44
CA ILE A 87 25.81 -6.39 -22.00
C ILE A 87 24.96 -5.13 -21.84
N VAL A 88 23.69 -5.16 -22.28
CA VAL A 88 22.78 -4.00 -22.22
C VAL A 88 22.18 -3.79 -20.82
N GLY A 89 22.16 -4.85 -20.01
CA GLY A 89 21.44 -4.92 -18.74
C GLY A 89 20.05 -5.52 -18.92
N GLU A 90 19.34 -5.63 -17.80
CA GLU A 90 17.95 -6.09 -17.78
C GLU A 90 17.02 -5.08 -18.47
N MET A 91 15.95 -5.60 -19.09
CA MET A 91 15.01 -4.83 -19.89
C MET A 91 14.07 -3.97 -19.02
N PHE A 92 13.72 -4.47 -17.85
CA PHE A 92 12.88 -3.77 -16.88
C PHE A 92 13.69 -3.55 -15.61
N ARG A 93 13.70 -2.31 -15.13
CA ARG A 93 14.39 -1.95 -13.89
C ARG A 93 13.40 -1.39 -12.87
N PRO A 94 13.61 -1.62 -11.56
CA PRO A 94 12.71 -1.09 -10.53
C PRO A 94 12.58 0.44 -10.58
N GLU A 95 13.61 1.15 -11.03
CA GLU A 95 13.63 2.62 -11.11
C GLU A 95 12.72 3.18 -12.21
N GLU A 96 12.29 2.36 -13.16
CA GLU A 96 11.40 2.75 -14.26
C GLU A 96 9.93 2.77 -13.82
N PHE A 97 9.62 2.20 -12.66
CA PHE A 97 8.26 2.10 -12.14
C PHE A 97 8.05 3.05 -10.96
N GLN A 98 7.00 3.85 -11.04
CA GLN A 98 6.55 4.67 -9.92
C GLN A 98 5.51 3.89 -9.12
N ILE A 99 5.71 3.80 -7.80
CA ILE A 99 4.75 3.18 -6.90
C ILE A 99 4.51 4.05 -5.67
N GLU A 100 3.23 4.32 -5.38
CA GLU A 100 2.84 5.19 -4.28
C GLU A 100 1.69 4.60 -3.46
N PRO A 101 1.75 4.66 -2.11
CA PRO A 101 0.67 4.15 -1.27
C PRO A 101 -0.48 5.16 -1.18
N LEU A 102 -1.71 4.65 -1.18
CA LEU A 102 -2.91 5.45 -0.98
C LEU A 102 -3.03 5.96 0.47
N ASN A 103 -2.73 5.12 1.47
CA ASN A 103 -2.75 5.50 2.88
C ASN A 103 -1.45 5.02 3.53
N PRO A 104 -0.82 5.83 4.40
CA PRO A 104 0.30 5.36 5.21
C PRO A 104 -0.18 4.25 6.15
N LEU A 105 0.66 3.24 6.37
CA LEU A 105 0.40 2.18 7.33
C LEU A 105 1.69 1.86 8.08
N GLU A 106 1.64 2.01 9.40
CA GLU A 106 2.80 1.81 10.26
C GLU A 106 3.42 0.41 10.09
N PRO A 107 4.73 0.26 10.35
CA PRO A 107 5.38 -1.06 10.35
C PRO A 107 4.76 -2.04 11.35
N SER A 108 4.24 -1.54 12.46
CA SER A 108 3.57 -2.32 13.52
C SER A 108 2.24 -2.96 13.07
N SER A 109 1.65 -2.44 12.00
CA SER A 109 0.33 -2.81 11.47
C SER A 109 0.44 -3.76 10.28
N SER A 110 -0.64 -4.51 10.04
CA SER A 110 -0.76 -5.43 8.91
C SER A 110 -2.14 -5.27 8.27
N GLY A 111 -2.24 -5.49 6.96
CA GLY A 111 -3.52 -5.39 6.28
C GLY A 111 -3.39 -5.17 4.78
N VAL A 112 -4.51 -4.84 4.14
CA VAL A 112 -4.54 -4.51 2.72
C VAL A 112 -4.10 -3.06 2.54
N CYS A 113 -3.13 -2.85 1.64
CA CYS A 113 -2.64 -1.55 1.24
C CYS A 113 -2.90 -1.36 -0.25
N VAL A 114 -3.50 -0.23 -0.60
CA VAL A 114 -3.72 0.16 -2.00
C VAL A 114 -2.52 0.97 -2.47
N PHE A 115 -2.00 0.62 -3.63
CA PHE A 115 -0.89 1.29 -4.30
C PHE A 115 -1.31 1.74 -5.70
N GLY A 116 -0.87 2.94 -6.09
CA GLY A 116 -0.84 3.37 -7.48
C GLY A 116 0.46 2.89 -8.12
N LEU A 117 0.37 2.43 -9.37
CA LEU A 117 1.50 2.02 -10.19
C LEU A 117 1.47 2.83 -11.50
N ASN A 118 2.57 3.52 -11.80
CA ASN A 118 2.73 4.43 -12.95
C ASN A 118 1.54 5.42 -13.06
N ASP A 119 0.78 5.41 -14.16
CA ASP A 119 -0.40 6.27 -14.36
C ASP A 119 -1.47 6.11 -13.26
N GLY A 120 -1.42 5.03 -12.49
CA GLY A 120 -2.27 4.83 -11.31
C GLY A 120 -1.96 5.78 -10.16
N CYS A 121 -0.74 6.31 -10.07
CA CYS A 121 -0.34 7.30 -9.07
C CYS A 121 -1.16 8.59 -9.21
N ASP A 122 -1.40 9.06 -10.44
CA ASP A 122 -2.21 10.26 -10.72
C ASP A 122 -3.67 10.09 -10.26
N ARG A 123 -4.17 8.85 -10.25
CA ARG A 123 -5.54 8.53 -9.81
C ARG A 123 -5.68 8.48 -8.29
N LEU A 124 -4.57 8.41 -7.54
CA LEU A 124 -4.61 8.30 -6.08
C LEU A 124 -5.24 9.53 -5.44
N GLU A 125 -4.97 10.74 -5.94
CA GLU A 125 -5.58 11.96 -5.39
C GLU A 125 -7.10 11.97 -5.55
N ALA A 126 -7.58 11.58 -6.73
CA ALA A 126 -9.01 11.43 -6.98
C ALA A 126 -9.64 10.42 -6.02
N ILE A 127 -8.96 9.30 -5.74
CA ILE A 127 -9.43 8.29 -4.78
C ILE A 127 -9.41 8.81 -3.35
N ARG A 128 -8.34 9.50 -2.92
CA ARG A 128 -8.27 10.14 -1.59
C ARG A 128 -9.41 11.13 -1.41
N SER A 129 -9.77 11.87 -2.46
CA SER A 129 -10.88 12.85 -2.42
C SER A 129 -12.25 12.21 -2.19
N LEU A 130 -12.42 10.92 -2.51
CA LEU A 130 -13.68 10.20 -2.25
C LEU A 130 -13.89 9.89 -0.78
N ALA A 131 -12.84 9.99 0.05
CA ALA A 131 -12.90 9.81 1.49
C ALA A 131 -13.64 8.51 1.87
N TRP A 132 -13.09 7.37 1.41
CA TRP A 132 -13.66 6.06 1.69
C TRP A 132 -13.54 5.69 3.16
N VAL A 133 -14.48 4.85 3.61
CA VAL A 133 -14.45 4.31 4.97
C VAL A 133 -13.56 3.08 4.97
N ASN A 134 -12.49 3.13 5.75
CA ASN A 134 -11.60 2.00 5.99
C ASN A 134 -12.02 1.30 7.29
N GLU A 135 -11.81 -0.01 7.33
CA GLU A 135 -12.15 -0.86 8.46
C GLU A 135 -10.88 -1.46 9.05
N TYR A 136 -10.68 -1.31 10.35
CA TYR A 136 -9.52 -1.81 11.08
C TYR A 136 -9.93 -2.68 12.26
N PHE A 137 -9.15 -3.73 12.46
CA PHE A 137 -9.18 -4.52 13.68
C PHE A 137 -8.01 -4.13 14.57
N ILE A 138 -8.32 -3.57 15.73
CA ILE A 138 -7.33 -3.21 16.74
C ILE A 138 -7.33 -4.25 17.84
N GLU A 139 -6.16 -4.81 18.12
CA GLU A 139 -5.92 -5.69 19.26
C GLU A 139 -5.21 -4.91 20.34
N ALA A 140 -5.76 -4.91 21.55
CA ALA A 140 -5.25 -4.14 22.67
C ALA A 140 -5.16 -4.98 23.95
N GLU A 141 -4.26 -4.57 24.84
CA GLU A 141 -3.96 -5.19 26.13
C GLU A 141 -4.19 -4.15 27.24
N LEU A 142 -5.09 -4.47 28.17
CA LEU A 142 -5.42 -3.61 29.30
C LEU A 142 -4.31 -3.63 30.37
N GLY A 143 -4.15 -2.49 31.06
CA GLY A 143 -3.26 -2.35 32.19
C GLY A 143 -1.76 -2.30 31.86
N ARG A 144 -1.43 -2.10 30.58
CA ARG A 144 -0.04 -1.94 30.11
C ARG A 144 0.07 -0.73 29.19
N GLY A 145 0.61 0.37 29.68
CA GLY A 145 0.97 1.52 28.87
C GLY A 145 2.41 1.43 28.38
N THR A 146 2.62 1.66 27.08
CA THR A 146 3.96 1.63 26.44
C THR A 146 4.31 2.99 25.87
N HIS A 147 5.60 3.33 25.84
CA HIS A 147 6.08 4.52 25.12
C HIS A 147 5.69 4.43 23.63
N LEU A 148 5.02 5.47 23.12
CA LEU A 148 4.46 5.54 21.75
C LEU A 148 3.34 4.54 21.43
N ASN A 149 2.71 3.92 22.43
CA ASN A 149 1.59 2.97 22.25
C ASN A 149 1.91 1.82 21.28
N SER A 150 3.19 1.49 21.12
CA SER A 150 3.64 0.33 20.36
C SER A 150 3.73 -0.88 21.27
N ILE A 151 3.19 -2.02 20.81
CA ILE A 151 3.21 -3.30 21.55
C ILE A 151 4.65 -3.72 21.95
N ARG A 152 5.65 -3.31 21.17
CA ARG A 152 7.09 -3.57 21.42
C ARG A 152 7.81 -2.42 22.13
N GLY A 153 7.12 -1.32 22.41
CA GLY A 153 7.65 -0.17 23.13
C GLY A 153 8.00 -0.51 24.57
N THR A 154 8.86 0.31 25.17
CA THR A 154 9.18 0.21 26.60
C THR A 154 7.91 0.41 27.42
N VAL A 155 7.70 -0.44 28.42
CA VAL A 155 6.53 -0.33 29.30
C VAL A 155 6.75 0.82 30.27
N ASN A 156 5.87 1.81 30.21
CA ASN A 156 5.95 3.02 31.02
C ASN A 156 5.00 2.97 32.22
N SER A 157 3.87 2.29 32.08
CA SER A 157 2.87 2.16 33.15
C SER A 157 2.28 0.76 33.22
N ARG A 158 1.97 0.33 34.44
CA ARG A 158 1.16 -0.87 34.71
C ARG A 158 0.03 -0.48 35.63
N MET A 159 -1.18 -0.89 35.29
CA MET A 159 -2.39 -0.59 36.06
C MET A 159 -3.20 -1.87 36.27
N GLU A 160 -3.96 -1.92 37.36
CA GLU A 160 -4.90 -3.02 37.62
C GLU A 160 -6.11 -2.92 36.68
N TYR A 161 -6.51 -4.04 36.08
CA TYR A 161 -7.59 -4.10 35.08
C TYR A 161 -8.75 -5.01 35.50
N ASP A 162 -8.70 -5.59 36.70
CA ASP A 162 -9.70 -6.57 37.17
C ASP A 162 -11.11 -5.97 37.29
N HIS A 163 -11.19 -4.66 37.44
CA HIS A 163 -12.45 -3.92 37.52
C HIS A 163 -13.08 -3.62 36.14
N VAL A 164 -12.40 -3.94 35.04
CA VAL A 164 -12.89 -3.70 33.68
C VAL A 164 -13.81 -4.84 33.27
N SER A 165 -15.09 -4.53 33.06
CA SER A 165 -16.07 -5.49 32.54
C SER A 165 -16.42 -5.17 31.09
N GLN A 166 -16.85 -6.18 30.35
CA GLN A 166 -17.34 -6.01 28.98
C GLN A 166 -18.45 -4.96 28.89
N HIS A 167 -19.33 -4.91 29.91
CA HIS A 167 -20.40 -3.92 29.99
C HIS A 167 -19.85 -2.50 30.07
N ARG A 168 -18.89 -2.24 30.97
CA ARG A 168 -18.26 -0.91 31.13
C ARG A 168 -17.57 -0.47 29.83
N LEU A 169 -16.85 -1.37 29.18
CA LEU A 169 -16.18 -1.07 27.91
C LEU A 169 -17.20 -0.73 26.81
N ASN A 170 -18.27 -1.52 26.66
CA ASN A 170 -19.33 -1.22 25.70
C ASN A 170 -20.03 0.12 25.96
N THR A 171 -20.25 0.49 27.22
CA THR A 171 -20.79 1.81 27.58
C THR A 171 -19.86 2.93 27.13
N LEU A 172 -18.54 2.80 27.37
CA LEU A 172 -17.54 3.77 26.93
C LEU A 172 -17.52 3.89 25.40
N LEU A 173 -17.48 2.76 24.67
CA LEU A 173 -17.49 2.77 23.21
C LEU A 173 -18.76 3.43 22.65
N SER A 174 -19.92 3.23 23.30
CA SER A 174 -21.18 3.87 22.91
C SER A 174 -21.14 5.39 23.10
N LEU A 175 -20.52 5.86 24.19
CA LEU A 175 -20.31 7.30 24.43
C LEU A 175 -19.37 7.91 23.39
N LEU A 176 -18.27 7.22 23.05
CA LEU A 176 -17.35 7.66 22.01
C LEU A 176 -18.05 7.74 20.64
N ARG A 177 -18.82 6.72 20.26
CA ARG A 177 -19.63 6.75 19.02
C ARG A 177 -20.54 7.95 18.97
N LEU A 178 -21.23 8.26 20.08
CA LEU A 178 -22.10 9.43 20.16
C LEU A 178 -21.32 10.74 19.97
N GLN A 179 -20.15 10.85 20.59
CA GLN A 179 -19.28 12.02 20.45
C GLN A 179 -18.81 12.22 19.01
N TYR A 180 -18.29 11.17 18.36
CA TYR A 180 -17.84 11.25 16.97
C TYR A 180 -19.00 11.49 16.00
N LYS A 181 -20.18 10.93 16.28
CA LYS A 181 -21.39 11.24 15.51
C LYS A 181 -21.75 12.72 15.60
N LYS A 182 -21.72 13.33 16.79
CA LYS A 182 -21.95 14.78 16.94
C LYS A 182 -20.89 15.60 16.19
N ALA A 183 -19.61 15.25 16.36
CA ALA A 183 -18.51 15.91 15.68
C ALA A 183 -18.65 15.85 14.14
N SER A 184 -19.17 14.75 13.58
CA SER A 184 -19.40 14.65 12.13
C SER A 184 -20.36 15.72 11.58
N PHE A 185 -21.39 16.11 12.34
CA PHE A 185 -22.31 17.19 11.95
C PHE A 185 -21.67 18.56 12.10
N GLU A 186 -20.87 18.76 13.14
CA GLU A 186 -20.11 19.99 13.36
C GLU A 186 -19.11 20.23 12.22
N PHE A 187 -18.33 19.21 11.84
CA PHE A 187 -17.39 19.29 10.72
C PHE A 187 -18.05 19.46 9.35
N ALA A 188 -19.32 19.05 9.21
CA ALA A 188 -20.10 19.33 8.02
C ALA A 188 -20.60 20.80 7.96
N ASN A 189 -20.28 21.63 8.96
CA ASN A 189 -20.80 22.99 9.14
C ASN A 189 -22.34 23.05 9.19
N LEU A 190 -22.98 21.98 9.65
CA LEU A 190 -24.43 21.89 9.75
C LEU A 190 -24.86 22.14 11.18
N ASN A 191 -25.81 23.07 11.36
CA ASN A 191 -26.51 23.15 12.62
C ASN A 191 -27.38 21.90 12.78
N MET A 192 -27.20 21.14 13.86
CA MET A 192 -27.94 19.91 14.15
C MET A 192 -29.46 20.12 14.23
N GLN A 193 -29.90 21.36 14.54
CA GLN A 193 -31.32 21.75 14.57
C GLN A 193 -31.88 22.14 13.20
N SER A 194 -31.07 22.16 12.14
CA SER A 194 -31.51 22.53 10.80
C SER A 194 -32.22 21.40 10.07
N GLN A 195 -33.13 21.76 9.17
CA GLN A 195 -33.79 20.81 8.26
C GLN A 195 -32.77 20.02 7.42
N GLN A 196 -31.68 20.67 6.99
CA GLN A 196 -30.62 20.05 6.20
C GLN A 196 -29.89 18.94 6.99
N ALA A 197 -29.63 19.16 8.29
CA ALA A 197 -29.05 18.13 9.14
C ALA A 197 -30.00 16.93 9.31
N PHE A 198 -31.31 17.17 9.40
CA PHE A 198 -32.31 16.10 9.48
C PHE A 198 -32.36 15.26 8.19
N GLU A 199 -32.36 15.90 7.03
CA GLU A 199 -32.35 15.23 5.74
C GLU A 199 -31.08 14.40 5.53
N LEU A 200 -29.92 14.95 5.89
CA LEU A 200 -28.65 14.22 5.83
C LEU A 200 -28.63 13.06 6.83
N ALA A 201 -29.13 13.25 8.05
CA ALA A 201 -29.22 12.18 9.04
C ALA A 201 -30.10 11.00 8.58
N ARG A 202 -31.12 11.24 7.74
CA ARG A 202 -31.92 10.16 7.11
C ARG A 202 -31.12 9.34 6.10
N LEU A 203 -30.16 9.96 5.43
CA LEU A 203 -29.28 9.29 4.47
C LEU A 203 -28.08 8.62 5.16
N GLY A 204 -27.71 9.06 6.36
CA GLY A 204 -26.64 8.49 7.18
C GLY A 204 -25.89 9.56 7.97
N ALA A 205 -24.80 9.17 8.64
CA ALA A 205 -23.90 10.18 9.21
C ALA A 205 -23.20 10.96 8.08
N PRO A 206 -23.14 12.30 8.14
CA PRO A 206 -22.44 13.08 7.14
C PRO A 206 -20.98 12.66 7.09
N ARG A 207 -20.39 12.71 5.90
CA ARG A 207 -18.96 12.44 5.66
C ARG A 207 -18.28 13.74 5.24
N PRO A 208 -17.86 14.59 6.21
CA PRO A 208 -17.15 15.81 5.93
C PRO A 208 -15.86 15.51 5.18
N ARG A 209 -15.56 16.30 4.16
CA ARG A 209 -14.29 16.26 3.42
C ARG A 209 -13.23 17.14 4.09
N VAL A 210 -13.17 17.13 5.41
CA VAL A 210 -12.24 17.97 6.16
C VAL A 210 -10.92 17.20 6.31
N LEU A 211 -9.90 17.68 5.61
CA LEU A 211 -8.55 17.12 5.68
C LEU A 211 -8.00 17.20 7.12
N GLY A 212 -7.44 16.10 7.62
CA GLY A 212 -6.76 16.05 8.92
C GLY A 212 -7.66 15.84 10.15
N SER A 213 -8.97 15.72 9.97
CA SER A 213 -9.92 15.41 11.06
C SER A 213 -10.50 14.00 10.91
N PRO A 214 -9.85 12.98 11.49
CA PRO A 214 -10.31 11.60 11.42
C PRO A 214 -11.68 11.41 12.09
N LEU A 215 -12.59 10.75 11.38
CA LEU A 215 -13.96 10.51 11.84
C LEU A 215 -14.27 9.03 11.95
N ILE A 216 -14.66 8.62 13.16
CA ILE A 216 -15.11 7.27 13.44
C ILE A 216 -16.61 7.17 13.15
N PHE A 217 -16.98 6.26 12.26
CA PHE A 217 -18.37 5.94 11.91
C PHE A 217 -18.88 4.71 12.66
N GLY A 218 -18.01 3.75 12.93
CA GLY A 218 -18.32 2.49 13.62
C GLY A 218 -17.21 2.11 14.60
N LEU A 219 -17.58 1.56 15.75
CA LEU A 219 -16.64 1.24 16.83
C LEU A 219 -17.15 0.08 17.68
N ASP A 220 -17.03 -1.15 17.21
CA ASP A 220 -17.61 -2.34 17.84
C ASP A 220 -16.60 -3.18 18.62
N LEU A 221 -17.03 -3.71 19.77
CA LEU A 221 -16.24 -4.67 20.55
C LEU A 221 -16.45 -6.06 19.97
N CYS A 222 -15.45 -6.60 19.30
CA CYS A 222 -15.53 -7.93 18.68
C CYS A 222 -15.16 -9.04 19.65
N TYR A 223 -14.20 -8.78 20.53
CA TYR A 223 -13.68 -9.79 21.45
C TYR A 223 -13.27 -9.15 22.77
N PHE A 224 -13.56 -9.82 23.87
CA PHE A 224 -13.18 -9.37 25.20
C PHE A 224 -12.82 -10.56 26.08
N LYS A 225 -11.54 -10.65 26.46
CA LYS A 225 -11.02 -11.61 27.44
C LYS A 225 -9.81 -11.00 28.12
N LEU A 226 -10.02 -10.49 29.34
CA LEU A 226 -8.98 -9.83 30.12
C LEU A 226 -7.64 -10.59 30.08
N PRO A 227 -6.51 -9.89 29.88
CA PRO A 227 -6.39 -8.44 29.64
C PRO A 227 -6.64 -8.01 28.17
N TYR A 228 -6.88 -8.95 27.26
CA TYR A 228 -6.96 -8.67 25.82
C TYR A 228 -8.37 -8.34 25.34
N PHE A 229 -8.47 -7.38 24.44
CA PHE A 229 -9.71 -7.09 23.73
C PHE A 229 -9.44 -6.72 22.28
N LYS A 230 -10.46 -6.87 21.43
CA LYS A 230 -10.39 -6.50 20.01
C LYS A 230 -11.54 -5.59 19.65
N LEU A 231 -11.21 -4.49 18.97
CA LEU A 231 -12.17 -3.52 18.45
C LEU A 231 -12.17 -3.58 16.92
N ASN A 232 -13.37 -3.45 16.33
CA ASN A 232 -13.53 -3.10 14.93
C ASN A 232 -13.83 -1.59 14.84
N ILE A 233 -13.04 -0.88 14.05
CA ILE A 233 -13.14 0.56 13.86
C ILE A 233 -13.36 0.85 12.38
N GLN A 234 -14.42 1.59 12.08
CA GLN A 234 -14.70 2.12 10.75
C GLN A 234 -14.40 3.62 10.76
N ILE A 235 -13.43 4.05 9.96
CA ILE A 235 -12.88 5.41 9.98
C ILE A 235 -12.68 5.97 8.57
N ASN A 236 -12.70 7.30 8.49
CA ASN A 236 -12.26 8.06 7.33
C ASN A 236 -11.26 9.16 7.73
N GLY A 237 -10.45 9.63 6.78
CA GLY A 237 -9.56 10.79 6.97
C GLY A 237 -8.42 10.52 7.95
N GLU A 238 -7.86 9.32 7.89
CA GLU A 238 -6.82 8.88 8.81
C GLU A 238 -5.52 9.65 8.63
N THR A 239 -4.90 9.94 9.78
CA THR A 239 -3.52 10.44 9.87
C THR A 239 -2.78 9.52 10.82
N ASP A 240 -1.46 9.35 10.67
CA ASP A 240 -0.64 8.49 11.55
C ASP A 240 -0.84 8.80 13.06
N GLN A 241 -1.11 10.08 13.38
CA GLN A 241 -1.38 10.54 14.74
C GLN A 241 -2.68 9.99 15.34
N PHE A 242 -3.65 9.58 14.52
CA PHE A 242 -4.95 9.19 14.99
C PHE A 242 -4.94 7.89 15.80
N TYR A 243 -4.17 6.91 15.35
CA TYR A 243 -4.05 5.64 16.04
C TYR A 243 -3.50 5.85 17.46
N VAL A 244 -2.48 6.69 17.59
CA VAL A 244 -1.90 7.07 18.89
C VAL A 244 -2.95 7.72 19.80
N ILE A 245 -3.75 8.66 19.27
CA ILE A 245 -4.80 9.35 20.04
C ILE A 245 -5.92 8.40 20.47
N LEU A 246 -6.28 7.42 19.64
CA LEU A 246 -7.27 6.40 19.98
C LEU A 246 -6.83 5.56 21.19
N TYR A 247 -5.56 5.14 21.22
CA TYR A 247 -5.01 4.42 22.36
C TYR A 247 -5.04 5.28 23.63
N THR A 248 -4.64 6.55 23.56
CA THR A 248 -4.63 7.45 24.73
C THR A 248 -6.02 7.78 25.29
N LYS A 249 -7.09 7.73 24.46
CA LYS A 249 -8.47 7.95 24.92
C LYS A 249 -9.13 6.72 25.53
N LEU A 250 -8.54 5.54 25.34
CA LEU A 250 -9.01 4.28 25.89
C LEU A 250 -8.35 3.94 27.24
N ASP A 251 -7.20 4.55 27.55
CA ASP A 251 -6.55 4.57 28.86
C ASP A 251 -7.29 5.48 29.86
#